data_AF-A0A8T4LSF4-F1
#
_entry.id   AF-A0A8T4LSF4-F1
#
_cell.length_a   1.000
_cell.length_b   1.000
_cell.length_c   1.000
_cell.angle_alpha   90.00
_cell.angle_beta   90.00
_cell.angle_gamma   90.00
#
_symmetry.space_group_name_H-M   'P 1'
#
loop_
_entity.id
_entity.type
_entity.pdbx_description
1 polymer ?
#
loop_
_entity_poly.entity_id
_entity_poly.type
_entity_poly.pdbx_seq_one_letter_code
_entity_poly.pdbx_strand_id
1 'polypeptide(L)'
;MYFLFPHLKFKYIINNHKKTIKSGVWYDEDSKTMRGSSTFLSARVDSIARNLGQGIRVATLADLSRPEIMKIMKDKFYSDTPAIVLRSLKDSFEQNRLLIKQLAPMIEKKVGKLNLPVLITGFDVKPSKSGEGYGLDIVARDDFSVLQDERLSGKYDGQRFSNVDENGLPIFDNSGSRTWFARNQGISRLCLNRNLDLYSWCYGDDSLAYSYDYGRVALVRDAVAVGRKKVK
;
A
#
# COMPACT_ATOMS: atom_id res chain seq x y z
N MET A 1 -1.39 -9.41 -20.49
CA MET A 1 -0.26 -10.36 -20.42
C MET A 1 0.49 -10.09 -19.12
N TYR A 2 0.35 -10.97 -18.14
CA TYR A 2 0.97 -10.82 -16.82
C TYR A 2 2.31 -11.52 -16.81
N PHE A 3 3.37 -10.80 -16.49
CA PHE A 3 4.68 -11.39 -16.30
C PHE A 3 4.91 -11.58 -14.80
N LEU A 4 5.09 -12.84 -14.38
CA LEU A 4 6.06 -13.11 -13.32
C LEU A 4 7.39 -12.58 -13.86
N PHE A 5 7.88 -11.49 -13.27
CA PHE A 5 9.15 -10.91 -13.67
C PHE A 5 10.25 -12.00 -13.63
N PRO A 6 11.18 -12.01 -14.60
CA PRO A 6 12.28 -12.96 -14.56
C PRO A 6 13.06 -12.78 -13.24
N HIS A 7 13.17 -13.88 -12.48
CA HIS A 7 13.69 -13.97 -11.11
C HIS A 7 14.97 -13.15 -10.84
N LEU A 8 15.83 -12.94 -11.85
CA LEU A 8 17.13 -12.28 -11.73
C LEU A 8 17.06 -10.75 -11.49
N LYS A 9 16.17 -10.00 -12.15
CA LYS A 9 16.07 -8.54 -11.95
C LYS A 9 15.41 -8.18 -10.62
N PHE A 10 14.46 -9.01 -10.17
CA PHE A 10 13.79 -8.84 -8.88
C PHE A 10 14.74 -9.14 -7.71
N LYS A 11 15.61 -10.17 -7.85
CA LYS A 11 16.65 -10.49 -6.86
C LYS A 11 17.67 -9.36 -6.69
N TYR A 12 18.04 -8.66 -7.76
CA TYR A 12 18.94 -7.49 -7.69
C TYR A 12 18.28 -6.29 -6.99
N ILE A 13 17.02 -5.99 -7.34
CA ILE A 13 16.22 -4.94 -6.68
C ILE A 13 16.14 -5.22 -5.17
N ILE A 14 15.79 -6.44 -4.80
CA ILE A 14 15.64 -6.88 -3.41
C ILE A 14 16.99 -6.91 -2.64
N ASN A 15 18.08 -7.37 -3.25
CA ASN A 15 19.37 -7.46 -2.57
C ASN A 15 19.96 -6.08 -2.22
N ASN A 16 19.68 -5.05 -3.03
CA ASN A 16 20.00 -3.68 -2.66
C ASN A 16 19.08 -3.13 -1.54
N HIS A 17 17.91 -3.74 -1.31
CA HIS A 17 16.95 -3.30 -0.27
C HIS A 17 17.26 -3.81 1.14
N LYS A 18 18.06 -4.89 1.27
CA LYS A 18 18.53 -5.40 2.58
C LYS A 18 19.23 -4.33 3.42
N LYS A 19 19.84 -3.32 2.78
CA LYS A 19 20.54 -2.23 3.48
C LYS A 19 19.62 -1.07 3.87
N THR A 20 18.45 -0.93 3.24
CA THR A 20 17.63 0.28 3.33
C THR A 20 16.36 0.12 4.15
N ILE A 21 15.74 -1.06 4.21
CA ILE A 21 14.51 -1.30 4.99
C ILE A 21 14.86 -2.22 6.15
N LYS A 22 15.13 -1.65 7.33
CA LYS A 22 15.48 -2.40 8.54
C LYS A 22 14.27 -3.02 9.26
N SER A 23 13.05 -2.76 8.79
CA SER A 23 11.83 -3.15 9.49
C SER A 23 10.92 -4.00 8.59
N GLY A 24 10.57 -5.19 9.07
CA GLY A 24 9.45 -5.98 8.56
C GLY A 24 9.68 -6.92 7.41
N VAL A 25 10.87 -6.92 6.79
CA VAL A 25 11.20 -7.84 5.71
C VAL A 25 12.51 -8.53 6.05
N TRP A 26 12.51 -9.85 6.13
CA TRP A 26 13.71 -10.65 6.40
C TRP A 26 13.92 -11.65 5.28
N TYR A 27 15.17 -12.03 5.07
CA TYR A 27 15.49 -13.10 4.14
C TYR A 27 15.41 -14.42 4.87
N ASP A 28 14.55 -15.31 4.40
CA ASP A 28 14.48 -16.68 4.84
C ASP A 28 15.54 -17.50 4.10
N GLU A 29 16.56 -17.94 4.85
CA GLU A 29 17.66 -18.72 4.31
C GLU A 29 17.24 -20.12 3.86
N ASP A 30 16.18 -20.70 4.42
CA ASP A 30 15.76 -22.06 4.08
C ASP A 30 15.01 -22.09 2.76
N SER A 31 14.06 -21.17 2.57
CA SER A 31 13.31 -21.06 1.31
C SER A 31 14.03 -20.23 0.25
N LYS A 32 15.14 -19.55 0.61
CA LYS A 32 15.82 -18.57 -0.24
C LYS A 32 14.88 -17.47 -0.77
N THR A 33 13.90 -17.07 0.04
CA THR A 33 12.92 -16.02 -0.28
C THR A 33 12.92 -14.89 0.75
N MET A 34 12.50 -13.68 0.36
CA MET A 34 12.20 -12.63 1.34
C MET A 34 10.81 -12.89 1.92
N ARG A 35 10.70 -12.86 3.24
CA ARG A 35 9.46 -12.88 3.99
C ARG A 35 9.20 -11.51 4.61
N GLY A 36 7.93 -11.22 4.87
CA GLY A 36 7.51 -9.93 5.39
C GLY A 36 6.57 -9.17 4.46
N SER A 37 5.66 -8.40 5.06
CA SER A 37 4.61 -7.65 4.40
C SER A 37 4.59 -6.24 4.98
N SER A 38 4.76 -5.23 4.12
CA SER A 38 4.80 -3.82 4.55
C SER A 38 4.38 -2.89 3.42
N THR A 39 3.62 -1.86 3.76
CA THR A 39 3.26 -0.76 2.84
C THR A 39 4.49 0.01 2.36
N PHE A 40 5.59 0.02 3.12
CA PHE A 40 6.84 0.65 2.70
C PHE A 40 7.53 -0.14 1.59
N LEU A 41 7.48 -1.47 1.66
CA LEU A 41 8.01 -2.33 0.60
C LEU A 41 7.20 -2.17 -0.69
N SER A 42 5.87 -2.18 -0.61
CA SER A 42 5.01 -1.97 -1.78
C SER A 42 5.24 -0.60 -2.41
N ALA A 43 5.36 0.46 -1.62
CA ALA A 43 5.70 1.82 -2.10
C ALA A 43 7.05 1.87 -2.82
N ARG A 44 8.08 1.21 -2.26
CA ARG A 44 9.40 1.17 -2.89
C ARG A 44 9.43 0.37 -4.18
N VAL A 45 8.78 -0.80 -4.19
CA VAL A 45 8.63 -1.64 -5.39
C VAL A 45 7.88 -0.87 -6.49
N ASP A 46 6.84 -0.11 -6.12
CA ASP A 46 6.09 0.73 -7.05
C ASP A 46 6.98 1.79 -7.72
N SER A 47 7.77 2.51 -6.93
CA SER A 47 8.71 3.52 -7.46
C SER A 47 9.73 2.93 -8.43
N ILE A 48 10.26 1.75 -8.12
CA ILE A 48 11.22 1.07 -8.99
C ILE A 48 10.55 0.57 -10.27
N ALA A 49 9.37 -0.04 -10.17
CA ALA A 49 8.64 -0.55 -11.32
C ALA A 49 8.29 0.56 -12.31
N ARG A 50 7.84 1.72 -11.81
CA ARG A 50 7.51 2.90 -12.62
C ARG A 50 8.72 3.45 -13.36
N ASN A 51 9.88 3.49 -12.70
CA ASN A 51 11.14 3.95 -13.29
C ASN A 51 11.68 3.03 -14.40
N LEU A 52 11.12 1.83 -14.59
CA LEU A 52 11.44 1.00 -15.75
C LEU A 52 10.87 1.55 -17.07
N GLY A 53 10.00 2.58 -17.02
CA GLY A 53 9.50 3.28 -18.21
C GLY A 53 8.53 2.47 -19.07
N GLN A 54 7.95 1.39 -18.54
CA GLN A 54 7.09 0.45 -19.28
C GLN A 54 5.62 0.53 -18.86
N GLY A 55 5.23 1.61 -18.17
CA GLY A 55 3.89 1.73 -17.57
C GLY A 55 3.60 0.66 -16.52
N ILE A 56 4.64 0.09 -15.90
CA ILE A 56 4.49 -0.93 -14.87
C ILE A 56 4.46 -0.25 -13.51
N ARG A 57 3.51 -0.66 -12.67
CA ARG A 57 3.34 -0.16 -11.31
C ARG A 57 2.76 -1.25 -10.43
N VAL A 58 2.79 -1.03 -9.12
CA VAL A 58 2.04 -1.85 -8.18
C VAL A 58 0.55 -1.59 -8.36
N ALA A 59 -0.25 -2.65 -8.23
CA ALA A 59 -1.70 -2.58 -8.23
C ALA A 59 -2.20 -1.64 -7.12
N THR A 60 -3.09 -0.71 -7.47
CA THR A 60 -3.83 0.10 -6.50
C THR A 60 -5.02 -0.70 -5.96
N LEU A 61 -5.73 -0.13 -4.99
CA LEU A 61 -6.98 -0.71 -4.50
C LEU A 61 -8.01 -0.90 -5.62
N ALA A 62 -8.11 0.06 -6.53
CA ALA A 62 -9.01 -0.01 -7.66
C ALA A 62 -8.65 -1.21 -8.55
N ASP A 63 -7.36 -1.44 -8.84
CA ASP A 63 -6.94 -2.63 -9.60
C ASP A 63 -7.29 -3.93 -8.88
N LEU A 64 -7.13 -3.96 -7.55
CA LEU A 64 -7.41 -5.13 -6.73
C LEU A 64 -8.90 -5.51 -6.68
N SER A 65 -9.80 -4.70 -7.25
CA SER A 65 -11.21 -5.05 -7.47
C SER A 65 -11.48 -5.76 -8.80
N ARG A 66 -10.49 -5.83 -9.69
CA ARG A 66 -10.65 -6.46 -11.01
C ARG A 66 -10.73 -7.98 -10.86
N PRO A 67 -11.71 -8.67 -11.47
CA PRO A 67 -11.92 -10.11 -11.29
C PRO A 67 -10.66 -10.96 -11.54
N GLU A 68 -9.88 -10.61 -12.56
CA GLU A 68 -8.66 -11.31 -12.92
C GLU A 68 -7.53 -11.12 -11.91
N ILE A 69 -7.46 -9.98 -11.22
CA ILE A 69 -6.48 -9.73 -10.16
C ILE A 69 -6.95 -10.40 -8.86
N MET A 70 -8.23 -10.26 -8.52
CA MET A 70 -8.85 -10.95 -7.39
C MET A 70 -8.63 -12.47 -7.45
N LYS A 71 -8.75 -13.07 -8.64
CA LYS A 71 -8.49 -14.51 -8.85
C LYS A 71 -7.05 -14.91 -8.50
N ILE A 72 -6.07 -14.06 -8.78
CA ILE A 72 -4.65 -14.33 -8.48
C ILE A 72 -4.39 -14.15 -6.97
N MET A 73 -5.07 -13.19 -6.33
CA MET A 73 -4.90 -12.86 -4.92
C MET A 73 -5.69 -13.76 -3.97
N LYS A 74 -6.75 -14.41 -4.45
CA LYS A 74 -7.56 -15.33 -3.64
C LYS A 74 -6.69 -16.43 -3.03
N ASP A 75 -6.98 -16.75 -1.75
CA ASP A 75 -6.26 -17.73 -0.94
C ASP A 75 -4.79 -17.36 -0.64
N LYS A 76 -4.34 -16.16 -1.01
CA LYS A 76 -3.03 -15.62 -0.62
C LYS A 76 -3.18 -14.77 0.63
N PHE A 77 -2.25 -14.91 1.58
CA PHE A 77 -2.42 -14.37 2.93
C PHE A 77 -2.74 -12.86 2.95
N TYR A 78 -1.83 -12.04 2.40
CA TYR A 78 -2.04 -10.61 2.19
C TYR A 78 -1.60 -10.18 0.78
N SER A 79 -2.30 -9.19 0.23
CA SER A 79 -1.85 -8.38 -0.91
C SER A 79 -1.68 -6.92 -0.47
N ASP A 80 -0.44 -6.47 -0.38
CA ASP A 80 -0.09 -5.11 0.02
C ASP A 80 -0.31 -4.12 -1.13
N THR A 81 -0.77 -2.92 -0.79
CA THR A 81 -0.82 -1.76 -1.71
C THR A 81 0.13 -0.67 -1.24
N PRO A 82 0.61 0.22 -2.13
CA PRO A 82 1.44 1.37 -1.76
C PRO A 82 0.55 2.50 -1.21
N ALA A 83 -0.23 2.18 -0.19
CA ALA A 83 -1.23 3.06 0.38
C ALA A 83 -1.23 3.03 1.91
N ILE A 84 -1.49 4.19 2.49
CA ILE A 84 -1.57 4.42 3.93
C ILE A 84 -2.87 5.16 4.23
N VAL A 85 -3.54 4.78 5.32
CA VAL A 85 -4.69 5.51 5.84
C VAL A 85 -4.30 6.19 7.15
N LEU A 86 -4.51 7.49 7.24
CA LEU A 86 -4.31 8.28 8.46
C LEU A 86 -5.66 8.76 8.99
N ARG A 87 -6.02 8.34 10.20
CA ARG A 87 -7.31 8.61 10.85
C ARG A 87 -7.22 9.59 12.00
N SER A 88 -6.08 9.64 12.68
CA SER A 88 -5.82 10.66 13.70
C SER A 88 -4.33 10.98 13.81
N LEU A 89 -4.02 12.13 14.41
CA LEU A 89 -2.63 12.53 14.69
C LEU A 89 -2.02 11.82 15.90
N LYS A 90 -2.79 10.94 16.56
CA LYS A 90 -2.38 10.17 17.74
C LYS A 90 -2.33 8.70 17.38
N ASP A 91 -1.36 7.99 17.93
CA ASP A 91 -1.20 6.56 17.73
C ASP A 91 -0.70 5.92 19.02
N SER A 92 -1.17 4.72 19.35
CA SER A 92 -0.64 3.99 20.52
C SER A 92 0.82 3.61 20.29
N PHE A 93 1.20 3.35 19.03
CA PHE A 93 2.55 2.94 18.66
C PHE A 93 3.46 4.15 18.40
N GLU A 94 4.62 4.19 19.03
CA GLU A 94 5.52 5.35 18.98
C GLU A 94 6.09 5.61 17.59
N GLN A 95 6.49 4.55 16.90
CA GLN A 95 7.06 4.59 15.57
C GLN A 95 6.05 5.18 14.57
N ASN A 96 4.76 4.90 14.77
CA ASN A 96 3.68 5.50 14.00
C ASN A 96 3.55 7.01 14.27
N ARG A 97 3.67 7.46 15.53
CA ARG A 97 3.61 8.90 15.85
C ARG A 97 4.71 9.69 15.15
N LEU A 98 5.91 9.13 15.05
CA LEU A 98 7.02 9.76 14.33
C LEU A 98 6.74 9.87 12.83
N LEU A 99 6.16 8.82 12.24
CA LEU A 99 5.73 8.84 10.84
C LEU A 99 4.62 9.87 10.58
N ILE A 100 3.63 9.94 11.47
CA ILE A 100 2.53 10.90 11.40
C ILE A 100 3.06 12.34 11.43
N LYS A 101 4.06 12.64 12.28
CA LYS A 101 4.72 13.95 12.32
C LYS A 101 5.39 14.32 10.99
N GLN A 102 5.92 13.33 10.25
CA GLN A 102 6.47 13.55 8.91
C GLN A 102 5.36 13.75 7.86
N LEU A 103 4.30 12.94 7.91
CA LEU A 103 3.23 12.94 6.91
C LEU A 103 2.29 14.14 7.01
N ALA A 104 1.93 14.59 8.22
CA ALA A 104 0.92 15.64 8.39
C ALA A 104 1.29 16.94 7.65
N PRO A 105 2.52 17.48 7.76
CA PRO A 105 2.92 18.67 6.98
C PRO A 105 2.90 18.43 5.47
N MET A 106 3.27 17.23 5.00
CA MET A 106 3.24 16.89 3.57
C MET A 106 1.80 16.88 3.04
N ILE A 107 0.87 16.37 3.84
CA ILE A 107 -0.55 16.34 3.50
C ILE A 107 -1.11 17.76 3.48
N GLU A 108 -0.90 18.54 4.55
CA GLU A 108 -1.36 19.94 4.63
C GLU A 108 -0.84 20.77 3.47
N LYS A 109 0.44 20.62 3.11
CA LYS A 109 1.01 21.27 1.93
C LYS A 109 0.30 20.87 0.63
N LYS A 110 -0.17 19.62 0.51
CA LYS A 110 -0.87 19.12 -0.69
C LYS A 110 -2.32 19.59 -0.78
N VAL A 111 -3.04 19.68 0.34
CA VAL A 111 -4.50 19.89 0.37
C VAL A 111 -4.95 21.16 1.10
N GLY A 112 -4.01 21.99 1.57
CA GLY A 112 -4.26 23.25 2.30
C GLY A 112 -4.61 23.03 3.77
N LYS A 113 -5.65 22.23 4.05
CA LYS A 113 -6.08 21.90 5.42
C LYS A 113 -6.27 20.40 5.57
N LEU A 114 -5.57 19.80 6.54
CA LEU A 114 -5.73 18.39 6.87
C LEU A 114 -7.07 18.15 7.58
N ASN A 115 -8.02 17.55 6.86
CA ASN A 115 -9.22 16.97 7.44
C ASN A 115 -9.08 15.45 7.39
N LEU A 116 -9.19 14.81 8.55
CA LEU A 116 -9.09 13.37 8.71
C LEU A 116 -10.48 12.72 8.61
N PRO A 117 -10.56 11.45 8.20
CA PRO A 117 -9.47 10.57 7.79
C PRO A 117 -9.02 10.77 6.33
N VAL A 118 -7.79 10.36 6.02
CA VAL A 118 -7.20 10.49 4.68
C VAL A 118 -6.52 9.22 4.18
N LEU A 119 -6.64 8.97 2.88
CA LEU A 119 -5.88 7.98 2.12
C LEU A 119 -4.70 8.67 1.44
N ILE A 120 -3.51 8.10 1.59
CA ILE A 120 -2.25 8.63 1.07
C ILE A 120 -1.67 7.61 0.10
N THR A 121 -1.36 8.05 -1.12
CA THR A 121 -0.73 7.26 -2.18
C THR A 121 0.34 8.08 -2.90
N GLY A 122 1.11 7.46 -3.80
CA GLY A 122 2.13 8.19 -4.58
C GLY A 122 3.33 8.63 -3.75
N PHE A 123 3.73 7.80 -2.78
CA PHE A 123 4.92 8.03 -1.97
C PHE A 123 5.97 6.94 -2.20
N ASP A 124 7.20 7.23 -1.81
CA ASP A 124 8.31 6.30 -1.71
C ASP A 124 8.90 6.36 -0.30
N VAL A 125 9.84 5.45 -0.01
CA VAL A 125 10.62 5.46 1.24
C VAL A 125 12.11 5.43 0.95
N LYS A 126 12.87 6.08 1.83
CA LYS A 126 14.34 6.02 1.84
C LYS A 126 14.84 5.81 3.27
N PRO A 127 16.08 5.33 3.46
CA PRO A 127 16.69 5.29 4.79
C PRO A 127 16.67 6.66 5.46
N SER A 128 16.25 6.70 6.72
CA SER A 128 16.34 7.91 7.52
C SER A 128 17.77 8.10 8.03
N LYS A 129 18.23 9.36 8.07
CA LYS A 129 19.52 9.70 8.69
C LYS A 129 19.47 9.64 10.22
N SER A 130 18.33 9.98 10.84
CA SER A 130 18.17 9.91 12.30
C SER A 130 18.01 8.48 12.79
N GLY A 131 17.51 7.59 11.92
CA GLY A 131 17.20 6.20 12.28
C GLY A 131 15.95 6.05 13.15
N GLU A 132 15.22 7.14 13.43
CA GLU A 132 14.03 7.15 14.26
C GLU A 132 12.84 6.45 13.58
N GLY A 133 11.84 6.07 14.39
CA GLY A 133 10.61 5.42 13.91
C GLY A 133 10.89 4.07 13.26
N TYR A 134 10.62 3.97 11.96
CA TYR A 134 10.88 2.76 11.17
C TYR A 134 12.30 2.72 10.55
N GLY A 135 13.15 3.70 10.87
CA GLY A 135 14.47 3.88 10.23
C GLY A 135 14.37 4.37 8.79
N LEU A 136 13.23 4.97 8.42
CA LEU A 136 12.86 5.36 7.06
C LEU A 136 12.21 6.75 7.07
N ASP A 137 12.48 7.53 6.03
CA ASP A 137 11.75 8.76 5.73
C ASP A 137 10.77 8.50 4.57
N ILE A 138 9.56 9.04 4.66
CA ILE A 138 8.62 9.08 3.53
C ILE A 138 8.99 10.22 2.59
N VAL A 139 8.95 9.94 1.29
CA VAL A 139 9.21 10.90 0.22
C VAL A 139 7.99 10.98 -0.69
N ALA A 140 7.45 12.16 -0.92
CA ALA A 140 6.42 12.36 -1.92
C ALA A 140 7.01 12.19 -3.32
N ARG A 141 6.31 11.47 -4.19
CA ARG A 141 6.62 11.42 -5.62
C ARG A 141 5.80 12.48 -6.37
N ASP A 142 6.04 12.60 -7.66
CA ASP A 142 5.28 13.52 -8.53
C ASP A 142 3.77 13.18 -8.56
N ASP A 143 3.42 11.91 -8.36
CA ASP A 143 2.04 11.41 -8.26
C ASP A 143 1.50 11.35 -6.82
N PHE A 144 2.14 12.03 -5.86
CA PHE A 144 1.68 12.07 -4.47
C PHE A 144 0.25 12.61 -4.39
N SER A 145 -0.63 11.80 -3.82
CA SER A 145 -2.06 12.05 -3.76
C SER A 145 -2.60 11.83 -2.35
N VAL A 146 -3.55 12.67 -1.98
CA VAL A 146 -4.27 12.62 -0.71
C VAL A 146 -5.76 12.69 -1.02
N LEU A 147 -6.50 11.71 -0.55
CA LEU A 147 -7.96 11.69 -0.62
C LEU A 147 -8.52 11.77 0.80
N GLN A 148 -9.27 12.84 1.10
CA GLN A 148 -10.00 13.00 2.36
C GLN A 148 -11.38 12.35 2.18
N ASP A 149 -11.69 11.28 2.91
CA ASP A 149 -12.94 10.54 2.74
C ASP A 149 -13.38 9.83 4.01
N GLU A 150 -14.57 10.16 4.50
CA GLU A 150 -15.16 9.62 5.73
C GLU A 150 -15.29 8.09 5.75
N ARG A 151 -15.37 7.42 4.60
CA ARG A 151 -15.44 5.94 4.50
C ARG A 151 -14.21 5.26 5.09
N LEU A 152 -13.09 5.99 5.17
CA LEU A 152 -11.86 5.52 5.78
C LEU A 152 -11.91 5.45 7.30
N SER A 153 -12.89 6.11 7.94
CA SER A 153 -12.99 6.15 9.41
C SER A 153 -13.36 4.78 10.00
N GLY A 154 -13.00 4.56 11.27
CA GLY A 154 -13.35 3.33 11.99
C GLY A 154 -14.86 3.17 12.24
N LYS A 155 -15.68 4.20 11.99
CA LYS A 155 -17.15 4.09 12.14
C LYS A 155 -17.78 3.10 11.15
N TYR A 156 -17.08 2.78 10.06
CA TYR A 156 -17.49 1.80 9.06
C TYR A 156 -16.80 0.45 9.24
N ASP A 157 -16.09 0.21 10.35
CA ASP A 157 -15.51 -1.10 10.62
C ASP A 157 -16.57 -2.20 10.61
N GLY A 158 -16.25 -3.34 10.01
CA GLY A 158 -17.16 -4.47 9.84
C GLY A 158 -18.21 -4.30 8.73
N GLN A 159 -18.28 -3.14 8.06
CA GLN A 159 -19.24 -2.92 6.99
C GLN A 159 -18.96 -3.81 5.77
N ARG A 160 -20.04 -4.27 5.14
CA ARG A 160 -19.99 -5.16 3.99
C ARG A 160 -19.92 -4.37 2.68
N PHE A 161 -19.26 -4.93 1.68
CA PHE A 161 -19.22 -4.39 0.32
C PHE A 161 -18.94 -5.50 -0.70
N SER A 162 -19.27 -5.26 -1.97
CA SER A 162 -18.86 -6.13 -3.09
C SER A 162 -18.06 -5.36 -4.14
N ASN A 163 -18.35 -4.07 -4.29
CA ASN A 163 -17.75 -3.19 -5.29
C ASN A 163 -16.97 -2.06 -4.62
N VAL A 164 -16.12 -1.43 -5.41
CA VAL A 164 -15.36 -0.24 -5.02
C VAL A 164 -15.56 0.86 -6.05
N ASP A 165 -15.27 2.09 -5.66
CA ASP A 165 -15.23 3.24 -6.57
C ASP A 165 -13.92 3.33 -7.37
N GLU A 166 -13.74 4.40 -8.15
CA GLU A 166 -12.55 4.64 -8.96
C GLU A 166 -11.25 4.79 -8.15
N ASN A 167 -11.34 5.12 -6.86
CA ASN A 167 -10.21 5.20 -5.95
C ASN A 167 -9.95 3.86 -5.23
N GLY A 168 -10.83 2.88 -5.45
CA GLY A 168 -10.80 1.58 -4.80
C GLY A 168 -11.35 1.61 -3.37
N LEU A 169 -12.11 2.64 -2.99
CA LEU A 169 -12.80 2.67 -1.70
C LEU A 169 -14.09 1.85 -1.77
N PRO A 170 -14.44 1.13 -0.68
CA PRO A 170 -15.67 0.35 -0.62
C PRO A 170 -16.93 1.16 -0.95
N ILE A 171 -17.82 0.56 -1.73
CA ILE A 171 -19.22 0.99 -1.85
C ILE A 171 -20.01 0.06 -0.92
N PHE A 172 -20.38 0.58 0.26
CA PHE A 172 -20.99 -0.23 1.31
C PHE A 172 -22.37 -0.74 0.92
N ASP A 173 -22.60 -2.02 1.20
CA ASP A 173 -23.82 -2.77 0.91
C ASP A 173 -23.92 -3.91 1.92
N ASN A 174 -25.02 -3.97 2.67
CA ASN A 174 -25.25 -4.99 3.69
C ASN A 174 -25.27 -6.43 3.13
N SER A 175 -25.55 -6.59 1.83
CA SER A 175 -25.50 -7.87 1.12
C SER A 175 -24.13 -8.17 0.49
N GLY A 176 -23.14 -7.31 0.76
CA GLY A 176 -21.79 -7.40 0.24
C GLY A 176 -21.10 -8.74 0.57
N SER A 177 -20.24 -9.19 -0.32
CA SER A 177 -19.49 -10.45 -0.20
C SER A 177 -18.18 -10.32 0.59
N ARG A 178 -17.69 -9.10 0.78
CA ARG A 178 -16.42 -8.75 1.43
C ARG A 178 -16.67 -7.81 2.60
N THR A 179 -15.74 -7.76 3.56
CA THR A 179 -15.79 -6.89 4.73
C THR A 179 -14.69 -5.83 4.69
N TRP A 180 -15.03 -4.62 5.10
CA TRP A 180 -14.08 -3.54 5.38
C TRP A 180 -13.69 -3.59 6.86
N PHE A 181 -12.39 -3.72 7.12
CA PHE A 181 -11.83 -3.70 8.46
C PHE A 181 -11.01 -2.45 8.66
N ALA A 182 -11.39 -1.61 9.61
CA ALA A 182 -10.76 -0.33 9.89
C ALA A 182 -10.60 -0.12 11.39
N ARG A 183 -9.44 0.36 11.80
CA ARG A 183 -9.25 0.81 13.19
C ARG A 183 -9.83 2.21 13.43
N ASN A 184 -10.05 2.55 14.69
CA ASN A 184 -10.70 3.82 15.07
C ASN A 184 -9.81 5.06 14.97
N GLN A 185 -8.49 4.96 15.15
CA GLN A 185 -7.59 6.12 15.26
C GLN A 185 -6.23 5.88 14.60
N GLY A 186 -5.34 6.87 14.52
CA GLY A 186 -3.95 6.83 14.04
C GLY A 186 -3.74 6.33 12.61
N ILE A 187 -2.62 5.66 12.32
CA ILE A 187 -2.19 5.30 10.96
C ILE A 187 -2.22 3.79 10.69
N SER A 188 -2.54 3.38 9.47
CA SER A 188 -2.60 1.97 9.07
C SER A 188 -2.16 1.76 7.65
N ARG A 189 -1.63 0.56 7.38
CA ARG A 189 -1.51 0.06 6.00
C ARG A 189 -2.89 -0.20 5.40
N LEU A 190 -2.91 -0.48 4.11
CA LEU A 190 -4.12 -0.87 3.40
C LEU A 190 -3.81 -2.07 2.49
N CYS A 191 -4.47 -3.20 2.72
CA CYS A 191 -4.18 -4.46 2.04
C CYS A 191 -5.45 -5.31 1.87
N LEU A 192 -5.39 -6.31 0.99
CA LEU A 192 -6.39 -7.38 0.94
C LEU A 192 -5.94 -8.59 1.76
N ASN A 193 -6.86 -9.23 2.46
CA ASN A 193 -6.61 -10.55 3.08
C ASN A 193 -6.89 -11.70 2.09
N ARG A 194 -6.73 -12.94 2.57
CA ARG A 194 -7.03 -14.18 1.80
C ARG A 194 -8.46 -14.34 1.30
N ASN A 195 -9.43 -13.71 1.97
CA ASN A 195 -10.85 -13.70 1.60
C ASN A 195 -11.20 -12.49 0.72
N LEU A 196 -10.20 -11.71 0.30
CA LEU A 196 -10.34 -10.46 -0.43
C LEU A 196 -11.01 -9.35 0.39
N ASP A 197 -11.20 -9.51 1.69
CA ASP A 197 -11.64 -8.41 2.56
C ASP A 197 -10.59 -7.29 2.54
N LEU A 198 -11.03 -6.05 2.68
CA LEU A 198 -10.14 -4.90 2.70
C LEU A 198 -9.74 -4.60 4.14
N TYR A 199 -8.45 -4.70 4.43
CA TYR A 199 -7.87 -4.53 5.75
C TYR A 199 -7.12 -3.21 5.83
N SER A 200 -7.54 -2.37 6.76
CA SER A 200 -6.82 -1.20 7.24
C SER A 200 -6.69 -1.23 8.76
N TRP A 201 -6.42 -2.44 9.23
CA TRP A 201 -6.27 -2.83 10.62
C TRP A 201 -5.45 -4.13 10.62
N CYS A 202 -4.51 -4.29 11.54
CA CYS A 202 -4.06 -5.63 11.92
C CYS A 202 -3.94 -5.77 13.44
N TYR A 203 -4.13 -7.00 13.92
CA TYR A 203 -4.16 -7.32 15.35
C TYR A 203 -2.84 -6.90 16.05
N GLY A 204 -2.91 -5.97 17.00
CA GLY A 204 -1.78 -5.45 17.78
C GLY A 204 -1.60 -3.93 17.70
N ASP A 205 -0.50 -3.43 18.26
CA ASP A 205 -0.03 -2.02 18.18
C ASP A 205 0.49 -1.65 16.77
N ASP A 206 -0.36 -1.95 15.77
CA ASP A 206 -0.23 -1.95 14.30
C ASP A 206 1.05 -1.30 13.73
N SER A 207 2.13 -2.08 13.77
CA SER A 207 3.38 -1.77 13.09
C SER A 207 3.18 -1.85 11.58
N LEU A 208 3.39 -0.73 10.87
CA LEU A 208 3.36 -0.64 9.41
C LEU A 208 4.45 -1.49 8.72
N ALA A 209 5.37 -2.01 9.53
CA ALA A 209 6.51 -2.81 9.11
C ALA A 209 6.56 -4.15 9.85
N TYR A 210 5.43 -4.75 10.24
CA TYR A 210 5.48 -6.08 10.82
C TYR A 210 4.30 -6.96 10.44
N SER A 211 4.60 -8.07 9.78
CA SER A 211 3.71 -9.22 9.67
C SER A 211 4.59 -10.45 9.50
N TYR A 212 4.32 -11.47 10.31
CA TYR A 212 4.96 -12.79 10.20
C TYR A 212 4.59 -13.53 8.90
N ASP A 213 3.72 -12.94 8.08
CA ASP A 213 3.08 -13.59 6.96
C ASP A 213 3.72 -13.26 5.60
N TYR A 214 3.38 -14.07 4.60
CA TYR A 214 3.76 -13.87 3.22
C TYR A 214 2.87 -12.80 2.56
N GLY A 215 3.25 -11.53 2.72
CA GLY A 215 2.70 -10.43 1.91
C GLY A 215 3.10 -10.56 0.45
N ARG A 216 2.21 -10.16 -0.45
CA ARG A 216 2.46 -10.14 -1.90
C ARG A 216 2.15 -8.76 -2.44
N VAL A 217 2.80 -8.44 -3.55
CA VAL A 217 2.57 -7.22 -4.30
C VAL A 217 2.23 -7.63 -5.73
N ALA A 218 1.05 -7.22 -6.22
CA ALA A 218 0.67 -7.43 -7.61
C ALA A 218 1.23 -6.30 -8.47
N LEU A 219 1.86 -6.65 -9.60
CA LEU A 219 2.31 -5.68 -10.59
C LEU A 219 1.34 -5.67 -11.78
N VAL A 220 0.95 -4.46 -12.18
CA VAL A 220 0.08 -4.22 -13.32
C VAL A 220 0.82 -3.35 -14.34
N ARG A 221 0.37 -3.42 -15.58
CA ARG A 221 0.84 -2.54 -16.65
C ARG A 221 -0.34 -1.73 -17.15
N ASP A 222 -0.22 -0.41 -17.10
CA ASP A 222 -1.22 0.48 -17.69
C ASP A 222 -1.21 0.28 -19.21
N ALA A 223 -2.39 0.32 -19.82
CA ALA A 223 -2.48 0.30 -21.28
C ALA A 223 -1.81 1.57 -21.80
N VAL A 224 -0.66 1.43 -22.47
CA VAL A 224 -0.06 2.55 -23.19
C VAL A 224 -1.09 2.98 -24.23
N ALA A 225 -1.56 4.23 -24.15
CA ALA A 225 -2.39 4.80 -25.19
C ALA A 225 -1.59 4.72 -26.50
N VAL A 226 -1.90 3.74 -27.35
CA VAL A 226 -1.36 3.69 -28.69
C VAL A 226 -2.04 4.84 -29.41
N GLY A 227 -1.38 5.99 -29.42
CA GLY A 227 -1.79 7.13 -30.22
C GLY A 227 -1.91 6.66 -31.65
N ARG A 228 -3.15 6.41 -32.09
CA ARG A 228 -3.45 6.24 -33.52
C ARG A 228 -3.06 7.57 -34.16
N LYS A 229 -1.86 7.63 -34.76
CA LYS A 229 -1.57 8.67 -35.74
C LYS A 229 -2.70 8.59 -36.77
N LYS A 230 -3.56 9.60 -36.80
CA LYS A 230 -4.44 9.82 -37.96
C LYS A 230 -3.49 9.99 -39.14
N VAL A 231 -3.44 9.00 -40.01
CA VAL A 231 -2.88 9.15 -41.35
C VAL A 231 -3.78 10.18 -42.03
N LYS A 232 -3.21 11.35 -42.34
CA LYS A 232 -3.82 12.32 -43.25
C LYS A 232 -3.68 11.81 -44.67
#